data_AF-A0A564YBJ8-F1
#
_entry.id   AF-A0A564YBJ8-F1
#
_cell.length_a   1.000
_cell.length_b   1.000
_cell.length_c   1.000
_cell.angle_alpha   90.00
_cell.angle_beta   90.00
_cell.angle_gamma   90.00
#
_symmetry.space_group_name_H-M   'P 1'
#
loop_
_entity.id
_entity.type
_entity.pdbx_description
1 polymer ?
#
loop_
_entity_poly.entity_id
_entity_poly.type
_entity_poly.pdbx_seq_one_letter_code
_entity_poly.pdbx_strand_id
1 'polypeptide(L)'
;MKWLKISEQKVSESIKIIEDQEQGEGESVWGRQIQEMKAIEAVIPSKKSELKSVEDELLHSSVQLSETTLTNAFNKLNIFEARLKSHLGFMSDIQGWADDFNRTANDLESWLRQYERRPSQMDTEQGSNMLEHCRSILHEMVIRVTSRPRQRCLTRRLTDTSQILVDLSARKSTAATLVCGIVRQYQSLEEKFESMTKSRIPAKMSDKQATDWQYFCHLLRQIQVYLDENSANIHGLLPTRDFDDASNKLGFAKSTLGRLEDFSTQLSTA
;
A
#
# COMPACT_ATOMS: atom_id res chain seq x y z
N MET A 1 -35.73 6.34 -1.78
CA MET A 1 -34.99 5.54 -2.78
C MET A 1 -34.23 6.34 -3.84
N LYS A 2 -34.71 7.50 -4.33
CA LYS A 2 -34.00 8.29 -5.35
C LYS A 2 -32.57 8.69 -4.95
N TRP A 3 -32.36 9.06 -3.68
CA TRP A 3 -31.04 9.38 -3.14
C TRP A 3 -30.06 8.19 -3.23
N LEU A 4 -30.47 7.00 -2.77
CA LEU A 4 -29.61 5.81 -2.77
C LEU A 4 -29.12 5.47 -4.19
N LYS A 5 -29.99 5.53 -5.19
CA LYS A 5 -29.64 5.28 -6.59
C LYS A 5 -28.60 6.29 -7.12
N ILE A 6 -28.76 7.57 -6.78
CA ILE A 6 -27.80 8.62 -7.17
C ILE A 6 -26.46 8.40 -6.46
N SER A 7 -26.47 8.09 -5.16
CA SER A 7 -25.25 7.82 -4.38
C SER A 7 -24.52 6.56 -4.87
N GLU A 8 -25.24 5.49 -5.19
CA GLU A 8 -24.67 4.27 -5.78
C GLU A 8 -24.00 4.54 -7.14
N GLN A 9 -24.62 5.37 -7.96
CA GLN A 9 -24.05 5.81 -9.22
C GLN A 9 -22.75 6.60 -8.99
N LYS A 10 -22.76 7.58 -8.09
CA LYS A 10 -21.57 8.38 -7.74
C LYS A 10 -20.42 7.54 -7.20
N VAL A 11 -20.70 6.58 -6.31
CA VAL A 11 -19.68 5.65 -5.79
C VAL A 11 -19.13 4.78 -6.91
N SER A 12 -19.98 4.32 -7.83
CA SER A 12 -19.54 3.51 -8.97
C SER A 12 -18.71 4.32 -9.96
N GLU A 13 -19.04 5.58 -10.20
CA GLU A 13 -18.25 6.52 -11.00
C GLU A 13 -16.90 6.83 -10.33
N SER A 14 -16.91 7.06 -9.02
CA SER A 14 -15.68 7.27 -8.24
C SER A 14 -14.74 6.06 -8.32
N ILE A 15 -15.26 4.85 -8.13
CA ILE A 15 -14.48 3.61 -8.27
C ILE A 15 -13.86 3.54 -9.67
N LYS A 16 -14.63 3.83 -10.73
CA LYS A 16 -14.08 3.86 -12.09
C LYS A 16 -12.97 4.92 -12.23
N ILE A 17 -13.19 6.16 -11.83
CA ILE A 17 -12.18 7.22 -11.97
C ILE A 17 -10.89 6.89 -11.18
N ILE A 18 -11.04 6.31 -9.99
CA ILE A 18 -9.93 6.00 -9.08
C ILE A 18 -9.20 4.72 -9.48
N GLU A 19 -9.92 3.68 -9.89
CA GLU A 19 -9.40 2.33 -10.15
C GLU A 19 -9.35 1.98 -11.66
N ASP A 20 -10.38 2.35 -12.44
CA ASP A 20 -10.63 1.92 -13.83
C ASP A 20 -11.02 3.07 -14.80
N GLN A 21 -10.00 3.69 -15.41
CA GLN A 21 -10.05 4.41 -16.70
C GLN A 21 -10.84 5.74 -16.86
N GLU A 22 -10.21 6.61 -17.67
CA GLU A 22 -10.74 7.77 -18.43
C GLU A 22 -11.01 9.10 -17.69
N GLN A 23 -9.95 9.75 -17.19
CA GLN A 23 -9.57 11.14 -17.57
C GLN A 23 -8.43 11.64 -16.67
N GLY A 24 -7.42 12.22 -17.30
CA GLY A 24 -6.17 12.62 -16.68
C GLY A 24 -6.21 14.01 -16.05
N GLU A 25 -6.59 14.08 -14.78
CA GLU A 25 -6.27 15.22 -13.89
C GLU A 25 -5.97 14.69 -12.46
N GLY A 26 -4.76 14.17 -12.25
CA GLY A 26 -4.44 13.21 -11.17
C GLY A 26 -4.59 13.69 -9.71
N GLU A 27 -4.30 14.95 -9.37
CA GLU A 27 -4.33 15.41 -7.97
C GLU A 27 -5.64 16.13 -7.59
N SER A 28 -6.14 17.00 -8.47
CA SER A 28 -7.40 17.74 -8.23
C SER A 28 -8.61 16.82 -8.19
N VAL A 29 -8.57 15.71 -8.95
CA VAL A 29 -9.62 14.70 -8.97
C VAL A 29 -9.58 13.84 -7.72
N TRP A 30 -8.41 13.40 -7.26
CA TRP A 30 -8.28 12.59 -6.05
C TRP A 30 -8.87 13.29 -4.82
N GLY A 31 -8.43 14.53 -4.57
CA GLY A 31 -8.91 15.34 -3.44
C GLY A 31 -10.42 15.63 -3.51
N ARG A 32 -10.96 15.85 -4.71
CA ARG A 32 -12.41 16.04 -4.90
C ARG A 32 -13.18 14.76 -4.62
N GLN A 33 -12.71 13.63 -5.14
CA GLN A 33 -13.38 12.33 -4.99
C GLN A 33 -13.39 11.88 -3.52
N ILE A 34 -12.30 12.03 -2.78
CA ILE A 34 -12.26 11.64 -1.36
C ILE A 34 -13.22 12.49 -0.52
N GLN A 35 -13.32 13.79 -0.80
CA GLN A 35 -14.27 14.69 -0.13
C GLN A 35 -15.72 14.33 -0.47
N GLU A 36 -16.02 14.04 -1.74
CA GLU A 36 -17.36 13.63 -2.16
C GLU A 36 -17.78 12.31 -1.50
N MET A 37 -16.89 11.32 -1.45
CA MET A 37 -17.16 10.04 -0.79
C MET A 37 -17.40 10.21 0.72
N LYS A 38 -16.60 11.06 1.40
CA LYS A 38 -16.81 11.41 2.82
C LYS A 38 -18.14 12.11 3.06
N ALA A 39 -18.53 13.02 2.15
CA ALA A 39 -19.82 13.71 2.24
C ALA A 39 -21.00 12.74 2.10
N ILE A 40 -20.90 11.75 1.21
CA ILE A 40 -21.91 10.70 1.06
C ILE A 40 -21.97 9.82 2.32
N GLU A 41 -20.82 9.44 2.88
CA GLU A 41 -20.74 8.62 4.10
C GLU A 41 -21.41 9.32 5.29
N ALA A 42 -21.16 10.62 5.47
CA ALA A 42 -21.72 11.42 6.55
C ALA A 42 -23.26 11.46 6.55
N VAL A 43 -23.91 11.26 5.41
CA VAL A 43 -25.37 11.28 5.27
C VAL A 43 -26.01 9.91 5.55
N ILE A 44 -25.25 8.80 5.54
CA ILE A 44 -25.77 7.45 5.77
C ILE A 44 -26.48 7.30 7.13
N PRO A 45 -25.93 7.77 8.27
CA PRO A 45 -26.60 7.64 9.56
C PRO A 45 -27.97 8.31 9.56
N SER A 46 -28.09 9.50 8.97
CA SER A 46 -29.35 10.21 8.81
C SER A 46 -30.36 9.41 7.97
N LYS A 47 -29.91 8.78 6.87
CA LYS A 47 -30.79 7.93 6.05
C LYS A 47 -31.21 6.63 6.71
N LYS A 48 -30.37 6.06 7.57
CA LYS A 48 -30.76 4.92 8.42
C LYS A 48 -31.83 5.33 9.43
N SER A 49 -31.70 6.49 10.06
CA SER A 49 -32.70 7.01 11.00
C SER A 49 -34.02 7.33 10.30
N GLU A 50 -34.00 7.91 9.10
CA GLU A 50 -35.21 8.12 8.29
C GLU A 50 -35.93 6.79 7.97
N LEU A 51 -35.19 5.74 7.59
CA LEU A 51 -35.78 4.43 7.32
C LEU A 51 -36.37 3.78 8.58
N LYS A 52 -35.72 3.95 9.74
CA LYS A 52 -36.27 3.49 11.03
C LYS A 52 -37.55 4.23 11.41
N SER A 53 -37.58 5.56 11.24
CA SER A 53 -38.79 6.35 11.50
C SER A 53 -39.97 5.89 10.64
N VAL A 54 -39.71 5.60 9.36
CA VAL A 54 -40.73 5.07 8.44
C VAL A 54 -41.18 3.66 8.83
N GLU A 55 -40.28 2.82 9.33
CA GLU A 55 -40.60 1.51 9.89
C GLU A 55 -41.50 1.62 11.14
N ASP A 56 -41.14 2.50 12.08
CA ASP A 56 -41.91 2.77 13.30
C ASP A 56 -43.31 3.32 12.99
N GLU A 57 -43.41 4.29 12.06
CA GLU A 57 -44.69 4.84 11.59
C GLU A 57 -45.56 3.76 10.93
N LEU A 58 -44.97 2.85 10.16
CA LEU A 58 -45.71 1.78 9.48
C LEU A 58 -46.20 0.70 10.45
N LEU A 59 -45.41 0.36 11.47
CA LEU A 59 -45.85 -0.52 12.57
C LEU A 59 -47.07 0.05 13.30
N HIS A 60 -47.16 1.38 13.42
CA HIS A 60 -48.31 2.05 14.03
C HIS A 60 -49.50 2.28 13.09
N SER A 61 -49.30 2.23 11.76
CA SER A 61 -50.32 2.62 10.78
C SER A 61 -51.19 1.47 10.26
N SER A 62 -50.93 0.19 10.57
CA SER A 62 -51.67 -0.97 10.03
C SER A 62 -51.74 -0.99 8.48
N VAL A 63 -50.86 -0.28 7.79
CA VAL A 63 -50.81 -0.23 6.33
C VAL A 63 -49.98 -1.43 5.86
N GLN A 64 -50.59 -2.33 5.08
CA GLN A 64 -49.90 -3.41 4.37
C GLN A 64 -49.03 -2.86 3.23
N LEU A 65 -48.02 -2.04 3.54
CA LEU A 65 -46.83 -2.01 2.71
C LEU A 65 -46.13 -3.33 2.99
N SER A 66 -45.82 -4.10 1.94
CA SER A 66 -45.17 -5.39 2.13
C SER A 66 -43.88 -5.15 2.91
N GLU A 67 -43.80 -5.71 4.12
CA GLU A 67 -42.65 -5.67 5.04
C GLU A 67 -41.33 -5.93 4.28
N THR A 68 -41.42 -6.75 3.23
CA THR A 68 -40.39 -7.04 2.23
C THR A 68 -39.76 -5.83 1.53
N THR A 69 -40.49 -4.72 1.31
CA THR A 69 -39.98 -3.53 0.61
C THR A 69 -39.06 -2.70 1.51
N LEU A 70 -39.40 -2.58 2.79
CA LEU A 70 -38.60 -1.87 3.80
C LEU A 70 -37.32 -2.65 4.14
N THR A 71 -37.44 -3.95 4.38
CA THR A 71 -36.28 -4.82 4.60
C THR A 71 -35.33 -4.80 3.41
N ASN A 72 -35.86 -4.80 2.17
CA ASN A 72 -35.04 -4.65 0.96
C ASN A 72 -34.34 -3.29 0.89
N ALA A 73 -34.99 -2.21 1.33
CA ALA A 73 -34.37 -0.88 1.40
C ALA A 73 -33.21 -0.83 2.40
N PHE A 74 -33.39 -1.41 3.59
CA PHE A 74 -32.31 -1.53 4.60
C PHE A 74 -31.14 -2.37 4.08
N ASN A 75 -31.42 -3.52 3.47
CA ASN A 75 -30.37 -4.38 2.91
C ASN A 75 -29.57 -3.67 1.83
N LYS A 76 -30.24 -2.96 0.91
CA LYS A 76 -29.55 -2.15 -0.12
C LYS A 76 -28.70 -1.04 0.49
N LEU A 77 -29.20 -0.34 1.52
CA LEU A 77 -28.44 0.71 2.19
C LEU A 77 -27.21 0.14 2.93
N ASN A 78 -27.32 -1.03 3.57
CA ASN A 78 -26.20 -1.68 4.24
C ASN A 78 -25.14 -2.17 3.24
N ILE A 79 -25.56 -2.77 2.12
CA ILE A 79 -24.64 -3.17 1.03
C ILE A 79 -23.92 -1.95 0.46
N PHE A 80 -24.67 -0.86 0.22
CA PHE A 80 -24.12 0.41 -0.24
C PHE A 80 -23.09 0.98 0.74
N GLU A 81 -23.41 1.03 2.04
CA GLU A 81 -22.49 1.52 3.07
C GLU A 81 -21.20 0.70 3.12
N ALA A 82 -21.30 -0.63 3.08
CA ALA A 82 -20.13 -1.51 3.08
C ALA A 82 -19.23 -1.24 1.87
N ARG A 83 -19.83 -1.07 0.68
CA ARG A 83 -19.10 -0.73 -0.54
C ARG A 83 -18.43 0.65 -0.47
N LEU A 84 -19.15 1.66 0.03
CA LEU A 84 -18.60 3.01 0.22
C LEU A 84 -17.43 3.00 1.19
N LYS A 85 -17.57 2.33 2.34
CA LYS A 85 -16.50 2.21 3.34
C LYS A 85 -15.27 1.50 2.80
N SER A 86 -15.46 0.43 2.03
CA SER A 86 -14.35 -0.26 1.37
C SER A 86 -13.59 0.66 0.41
N HIS A 87 -14.32 1.47 -0.38
CA HIS A 87 -13.72 2.41 -1.33
C HIS A 87 -13.00 3.56 -0.62
N LEU A 88 -13.64 4.16 0.40
CA LEU A 88 -13.05 5.20 1.24
C LEU A 88 -11.81 4.71 1.99
N GLY A 89 -11.82 3.46 2.47
CA GLY A 89 -10.68 2.84 3.11
C GLY A 89 -9.49 2.76 2.16
N PHE A 90 -9.71 2.28 0.93
CA PHE A 90 -8.66 2.26 -0.10
C PHE A 90 -8.09 3.66 -0.39
N MET A 91 -8.95 4.65 -0.61
CA MET A 91 -8.50 6.02 -0.87
C MET A 91 -7.75 6.62 0.33
N SER A 92 -8.22 6.37 1.55
CA SER A 92 -7.59 6.91 2.76
C SER A 92 -6.24 6.25 3.04
N ASP A 93 -6.11 4.94 2.79
CA ASP A 93 -4.84 4.22 2.90
C ASP A 93 -3.79 4.86 1.97
N ILE A 94 -4.11 5.01 0.67
CA ILE A 94 -3.19 5.60 -0.31
C ILE A 94 -2.83 7.04 0.06
N GLN A 95 -3.78 7.83 0.54
CA GLN A 95 -3.49 9.19 1.02
C GLN A 95 -2.55 9.18 2.22
N GLY A 96 -2.76 8.29 3.19
CA GLY A 96 -1.90 8.17 4.37
C GLY A 96 -0.46 7.85 3.98
N TRP A 97 -0.27 6.88 3.07
CA TRP A 97 1.06 6.56 2.54
C TRP A 97 1.70 7.73 1.77
N ALA A 98 0.91 8.49 1.00
CA ALA A 98 1.41 9.68 0.30
C ALA A 98 1.88 10.75 1.29
N ASP A 99 1.12 10.97 2.36
CA ASP A 99 1.46 11.94 3.41
C ASP A 99 2.71 11.51 4.18
N ASP A 100 2.86 10.22 4.49
CA ASP A 100 4.04 9.65 5.13
C ASP A 100 5.28 9.75 4.22
N PHE A 101 5.13 9.43 2.94
CA PHE A 101 6.19 9.61 1.94
C PHE A 101 6.63 11.07 1.90
N ASN A 102 5.70 12.01 1.77
CA ASN A 102 6.01 13.43 1.70
C ASN A 102 6.73 13.93 2.95
N ARG A 103 6.36 13.42 4.12
CA ARG A 103 7.06 13.75 5.37
C ARG A 103 8.52 13.27 5.32
N THR A 104 8.74 12.00 5.01
CA THR A 104 10.10 11.44 4.94
C THR A 104 10.93 12.11 3.83
N ALA A 105 10.31 12.41 2.69
CA ALA A 105 10.93 13.13 1.59
C ALA A 105 11.39 14.53 2.02
N ASN A 106 10.55 15.27 2.74
CA ASN A 106 10.90 16.60 3.26
C ASN A 106 12.02 16.54 4.32
N ASP A 107 12.02 15.51 5.17
CA ASP A 107 13.09 15.26 6.12
C ASP A 107 14.41 14.95 5.41
N LEU A 108 14.36 14.11 4.37
CA LEU A 108 15.51 13.81 3.51
C LEU A 108 16.00 15.06 2.76
N GLU A 109 15.12 15.88 2.19
CA GLU A 109 15.53 17.14 1.55
C GLU A 109 16.19 18.10 2.54
N SER A 110 15.67 18.17 3.76
CA SER A 110 16.25 18.97 4.83
C SER A 110 17.63 18.46 5.23
N TRP A 111 17.78 17.13 5.33
CA TRP A 111 19.06 16.48 5.57
C TRP A 111 20.05 16.75 4.42
N LEU A 112 19.63 16.61 3.16
CA LEU A 112 20.43 16.87 1.96
C LEU A 112 20.97 18.32 1.96
N ARG A 113 20.14 19.31 2.30
CA ARG A 113 20.56 20.72 2.42
C ARG A 113 21.56 20.95 3.55
N GLN A 114 21.44 20.21 4.65
CA GLN A 114 22.40 20.30 5.76
C GLN A 114 23.73 19.61 5.39
N TYR A 115 23.65 18.45 4.73
CA TYR A 115 24.79 17.69 4.24
C TYR A 115 25.62 18.50 3.25
N GLU A 116 24.99 19.22 2.33
CA GLU A 116 25.67 20.12 1.39
C GLU A 116 26.49 21.21 2.11
N ARG A 117 25.96 21.75 3.21
CA ARG A 117 26.61 22.82 3.99
C ARG A 117 27.70 22.31 4.92
N ARG A 118 27.52 21.13 5.53
CA ARG A 118 28.37 20.61 6.61
C ARG A 118 28.60 19.09 6.48
N PRO A 119 29.18 18.61 5.38
CA PRO A 119 29.26 17.17 5.09
C PRO A 119 30.14 16.42 6.10
N SER A 120 31.15 17.06 6.67
CA SER A 120 32.05 16.45 7.66
C SER A 120 31.44 16.22 9.04
N GLN A 121 30.22 16.72 9.28
CA GLN A 121 29.51 16.63 10.56
C GLN A 121 28.24 15.75 10.47
N MET A 122 27.95 15.22 9.29
CA MET A 122 26.72 14.49 9.03
C MET A 122 27.03 13.04 8.70
N ASP A 123 26.22 12.15 9.28
CA ASP A 123 26.29 10.72 9.02
C ASP A 123 25.52 10.36 7.74
N THR A 124 26.24 9.81 6.76
CA THR A 124 25.66 9.34 5.49
C THR A 124 24.71 8.16 5.67
N GLU A 125 24.86 7.37 6.73
CA GLU A 125 23.97 6.26 7.04
C GLU A 125 22.56 6.76 7.38
N GLN A 126 22.45 7.88 8.10
CA GLN A 126 21.17 8.52 8.40
C GLN A 126 20.40 8.91 7.12
N GLY A 127 21.07 9.51 6.14
CA GLY A 127 20.44 9.88 4.86
C GLY A 127 20.07 8.66 4.02
N SER A 128 20.91 7.62 4.03
CA SER A 128 20.63 6.33 3.38
C SER A 128 19.39 5.67 3.98
N ASN A 129 19.26 5.65 5.30
CA ASN A 129 18.11 5.11 6.01
C ASN A 129 16.80 5.86 5.67
N MET A 130 16.85 7.19 5.53
CA MET A 130 15.68 7.97 5.10
C MET A 130 15.28 7.67 3.65
N LEU A 131 16.26 7.49 2.76
CA LEU A 131 16.02 7.12 1.36
C LEU A 131 15.40 5.72 1.25
N GLU A 132 15.90 4.74 2.02
CA GLU A 132 15.31 3.40 2.10
C GLU A 132 13.91 3.41 2.72
N HIS A 133 13.65 4.29 3.69
CA HIS A 133 12.29 4.46 4.23
C HIS A 133 11.32 4.99 3.18
N CYS A 134 11.72 6.01 2.40
CA CYS A 134 10.94 6.49 1.25
C CYS A 134 10.67 5.36 0.25
N ARG A 135 11.69 4.53 -0.03
CA ARG A 135 11.58 3.38 -0.93
C ARG A 135 10.54 2.38 -0.44
N SER A 136 10.59 2.03 0.86
CA SER A 136 9.65 1.10 1.49
C SER A 136 8.20 1.57 1.38
N ILE A 137 7.95 2.85 1.68
CA ILE A 137 6.61 3.46 1.52
C ILE A 137 6.15 3.37 0.06
N LEU A 138 7.03 3.74 -0.88
CA LEU A 138 6.72 3.66 -2.30
C LEU A 138 6.35 2.23 -2.73
N HIS A 139 7.09 1.22 -2.27
CA HIS A 139 6.79 -0.18 -2.55
C HIS A 139 5.38 -0.57 -2.11
N GLU A 140 5.00 -0.21 -0.88
CA GLU A 140 3.66 -0.48 -0.35
C GLU A 140 2.57 0.20 -1.20
N MET A 141 2.76 1.47 -1.57
CA MET A 141 1.82 2.19 -2.44
C MET A 141 1.65 1.52 -3.79
N VAL A 142 2.75 1.15 -4.44
CA VAL A 142 2.73 0.48 -5.74
C VAL A 142 2.05 -0.87 -5.62
N ILE A 143 2.35 -1.68 -4.60
CA ILE A 143 1.67 -2.96 -4.38
C ILE A 143 0.18 -2.73 -4.23
N ARG A 144 -0.26 -1.76 -3.43
CA ARG A 144 -1.68 -1.47 -3.19
C ARG A 144 -2.44 -1.03 -4.45
N VAL A 145 -1.81 -0.20 -5.29
CA VAL A 145 -2.41 0.26 -6.55
C VAL A 145 -2.33 -0.80 -7.65
N THR A 146 -1.31 -1.67 -7.61
CA THR A 146 -1.09 -2.68 -8.64
C THR A 146 -1.81 -4.01 -8.38
N SER A 147 -1.98 -4.39 -7.12
CA SER A 147 -2.72 -5.60 -6.73
C SER A 147 -4.23 -5.40 -6.87
N ARG A 148 -4.89 -6.32 -7.57
CA ARG A 148 -6.36 -6.36 -7.59
C ARG A 148 -6.89 -6.56 -6.16
N PRO A 149 -8.12 -6.12 -5.83
CA PRO A 149 -8.71 -6.27 -4.48
C PRO A 149 -8.70 -7.71 -3.93
N ARG A 150 -8.60 -8.73 -4.78
CA ARG A 150 -8.55 -10.16 -4.40
C ARG A 150 -7.15 -10.78 -4.32
N GLN A 151 -6.09 -10.04 -4.61
CA GLN A 151 -4.71 -10.57 -4.69
C GLN A 151 -3.69 -9.61 -4.04
N ARG A 152 -4.03 -9.05 -2.87
CA ARG A 152 -3.19 -8.09 -2.12
C ARG A 152 -1.96 -8.71 -1.45
N CYS A 153 -1.41 -9.81 -1.97
CA CYS A 153 -0.31 -10.58 -1.37
C CYS A 153 0.77 -10.96 -2.39
N LEU A 154 1.14 -10.05 -3.30
CA LEU A 154 2.26 -10.28 -4.24
C LEU A 154 3.30 -9.18 -4.12
N THR A 155 4.35 -9.47 -3.36
CA THR A 155 5.59 -8.69 -3.29
C THR A 155 6.39 -8.90 -4.57
N ARG A 156 6.05 -8.14 -5.63
CA ARG A 156 6.97 -8.00 -6.76
C ARG A 156 8.13 -7.11 -6.28
N ARG A 157 9.36 -7.60 -6.40
CA ARG A 157 10.57 -6.81 -6.15
C ARG A 157 10.59 -5.65 -7.17
N LEU A 158 10.18 -4.45 -6.77
CA LEU A 158 10.21 -3.27 -7.63
C LEU A 158 11.62 -2.64 -7.57
N THR A 159 12.61 -3.35 -8.10
CA THR A 159 14.00 -2.87 -8.09
C THR A 159 14.26 -1.73 -9.06
N ASP A 160 13.39 -1.54 -10.06
CA ASP A 160 13.55 -0.51 -11.09
C ASP A 160 12.35 0.44 -11.11
N THR A 161 12.56 1.66 -10.59
CA THR A 161 11.56 2.74 -10.58
C THR A 161 11.10 3.12 -11.98
N SER A 162 11.93 2.92 -13.00
CA SER A 162 11.58 3.14 -14.41
C SER A 162 10.55 2.10 -14.87
N GLN A 163 10.74 0.84 -14.50
CA GLN A 163 9.75 -0.21 -14.79
C GLN A 163 8.44 0.02 -14.02
N ILE A 164 8.51 0.51 -12.78
CA ILE A 164 7.31 0.92 -12.02
C ILE A 164 6.54 1.99 -12.77
N LEU A 165 7.22 3.02 -13.27
CA LEU A 165 6.57 4.10 -14.02
C LEU A 165 5.93 3.59 -15.30
N VAL A 166 6.57 2.67 -16.02
CA VAL A 166 5.98 2.04 -17.21
C VAL A 166 4.72 1.25 -16.85
N ASP A 167 4.80 0.39 -15.82
CA ASP A 167 3.69 -0.45 -15.38
C ASP A 167 2.51 0.39 -14.83
N LEU A 168 2.79 1.47 -14.10
CA LEU A 168 1.78 2.38 -13.56
C LEU A 168 1.21 3.32 -14.63
N SER A 169 2.03 3.85 -15.55
CA SER A 169 1.55 4.73 -16.62
C SER A 169 0.68 4.00 -17.64
N ALA A 170 0.88 2.69 -17.81
CA ALA A 170 -0.04 1.84 -18.54
C ALA A 170 -1.42 1.75 -17.87
N ARG A 171 -1.50 1.96 -16.54
CA ARG A 171 -2.76 2.04 -15.80
C ARG A 171 -3.28 3.47 -15.84
N LYS A 172 -4.32 3.68 -16.66
CA LYS A 172 -5.01 4.98 -16.79
C LYS A 172 -5.92 5.30 -15.59
N SER A 173 -5.43 5.15 -14.36
CA SER A 173 -6.21 5.38 -13.13
C SER A 173 -5.67 6.58 -12.34
N THR A 174 -6.55 7.26 -11.60
CA THR A 174 -6.15 8.40 -10.77
C THR A 174 -5.18 7.96 -9.67
N ALA A 175 -5.40 6.79 -9.06
CA ALA A 175 -4.49 6.20 -8.08
C ALA A 175 -3.09 5.96 -8.67
N ALA A 176 -3.00 5.39 -9.88
CA ALA A 176 -1.73 5.16 -10.55
C ALA A 176 -1.02 6.47 -10.92
N THR A 177 -1.78 7.50 -11.30
CA THR A 177 -1.23 8.83 -11.61
C THR A 177 -0.62 9.49 -10.37
N LEU A 178 -1.32 9.42 -9.23
CA LEU A 178 -0.81 9.89 -7.94
C LEU A 178 0.50 9.18 -7.58
N VAL A 179 0.51 7.85 -7.62
CA VAL A 179 1.71 7.06 -7.31
C VAL A 179 2.84 7.35 -8.32
N CYS A 180 2.55 7.59 -9.60
CA CYS A 180 3.57 8.02 -10.56
C CYS A 180 4.24 9.35 -10.16
N GLY A 181 3.48 10.30 -9.61
CA GLY A 181 4.04 11.54 -9.06
C GLY A 181 5.06 11.27 -7.96
N ILE A 182 4.69 10.39 -7.03
CA ILE A 182 5.54 9.96 -5.90
C ILE A 182 6.79 9.21 -6.40
N VAL A 183 6.66 8.31 -7.37
CA VAL A 183 7.82 7.62 -7.97
C VAL A 183 8.80 8.60 -8.59
N ARG A 184 8.32 9.62 -9.32
CA ARG A 184 9.19 10.66 -9.90
C ARG A 184 9.89 11.50 -8.83
N GLN A 185 9.18 11.84 -7.75
CA GLN A 185 9.77 12.54 -6.62
C GLN A 185 10.86 11.71 -5.95
N TYR A 186 10.62 10.41 -5.75
CA TYR A 186 11.62 9.47 -5.23
C TYR A 186 12.87 9.42 -6.13
N GLN A 187 12.70 9.27 -7.45
CA GLN A 187 13.83 9.28 -8.40
C GLN A 187 14.67 10.55 -8.29
N SER A 188 14.02 11.72 -8.18
CA SER A 188 14.74 12.99 -7.98
C SER A 188 15.52 13.04 -6.66
N LEU A 189 14.96 12.48 -5.58
CA LEU A 189 15.65 12.40 -4.29
C LEU A 189 16.83 11.44 -4.33
N GLU A 190 16.66 10.28 -4.97
CA GLU A 190 17.71 9.28 -5.17
C GLU A 190 18.87 9.88 -5.96
N GLU A 191 18.61 10.54 -7.09
CA GLU A 191 19.63 11.23 -7.90
C GLU A 191 20.36 12.32 -7.11
N LYS A 192 19.64 13.15 -6.34
CA LYS A 192 20.24 14.18 -5.49
C LYS A 192 21.13 13.56 -4.41
N PHE A 193 20.66 12.51 -3.74
CA PHE A 193 21.42 11.81 -2.71
C PHE A 193 22.70 11.19 -3.29
N GLU A 194 22.59 10.48 -4.42
CA GLU A 194 23.74 9.86 -5.09
C GLU A 194 24.76 10.91 -5.57
N SER A 195 24.30 12.01 -6.19
CA SER A 195 25.21 13.04 -6.72
C SER A 195 26.06 13.70 -5.62
N MET A 196 25.48 13.93 -4.44
CA MET A 196 26.19 14.57 -3.32
C MET A 196 27.09 13.61 -2.53
N THR A 197 26.72 12.33 -2.45
CA THR A 197 27.49 11.31 -1.73
C THR A 197 28.61 10.71 -2.59
N LYS A 198 28.34 10.37 -3.85
CA LYS A 198 29.35 9.80 -4.78
C LYS A 198 30.41 10.82 -5.22
N SER A 199 30.10 12.11 -5.25
CA SER A 199 31.09 13.15 -5.60
C SER A 199 32.16 13.40 -4.54
N ARG A 200 32.00 12.87 -3.31
CA ARG A 200 32.92 13.11 -2.18
C ARG A 200 33.45 11.85 -1.49
N ILE A 201 32.98 10.67 -1.87
CA ILE A 201 33.48 9.39 -1.35
C ILE A 201 34.35 8.74 -2.45
N PRO A 202 35.67 8.56 -2.25
CA PRO A 202 36.47 7.74 -3.16
C PRO A 202 35.89 6.33 -3.14
N ALA A 203 35.62 5.79 -4.33
CA ALA A 203 35.00 4.49 -4.57
C ALA A 203 35.64 3.35 -3.75
N LYS A 204 35.16 3.15 -2.52
CA LYS A 204 35.37 1.95 -1.72
C LYS A 204 34.13 1.74 -0.86
N MET A 205 33.59 0.53 -1.01
CA MET A 205 32.42 -0.07 -0.38
C MET A 205 31.13 0.09 -1.20
N SER A 206 30.87 -0.94 -2.00
CA SER A 206 29.63 -1.16 -2.71
C SER A 206 28.49 -1.48 -1.73
N ASP A 207 27.60 -0.52 -1.50
CA ASP A 207 26.38 -0.66 -0.67
C ASP A 207 25.30 -1.59 -1.26
N LYS A 208 25.59 -2.33 -2.33
CA LYS A 208 24.67 -3.37 -2.83
C LYS A 208 24.42 -4.51 -1.83
N GLN A 209 25.29 -4.73 -0.85
CA GLN A 209 25.22 -5.92 0.02
C GLN A 209 24.43 -5.74 1.32
N ALA A 210 24.25 -4.52 1.84
CA ALA A 210 23.55 -4.30 3.11
C ALA A 210 22.02 -4.40 2.94
N THR A 211 21.47 -3.77 1.90
CA THR A 211 20.04 -3.77 1.58
C THR A 211 19.53 -5.16 1.17
N ASP A 212 20.36 -5.94 0.47
CA ASP A 212 20.05 -7.32 0.08
C ASP A 212 19.88 -8.25 1.30
N TRP A 213 20.58 -7.98 2.41
CA TRP A 213 20.52 -8.83 3.60
C TRP A 213 19.24 -8.64 4.41
N GLN A 214 18.84 -7.39 4.67
CA GLN A 214 17.61 -7.11 5.41
C GLN A 214 16.37 -7.58 4.63
N TYR A 215 16.38 -7.41 3.30
CA TYR A 215 15.34 -7.93 2.41
C TYR A 215 15.28 -9.46 2.42
N PHE A 216 16.44 -10.14 2.36
CA PHE A 216 16.53 -11.60 2.47
C PHE A 216 15.95 -12.10 3.80
N CYS A 217 16.30 -11.49 4.93
CA CYS A 217 15.76 -11.83 6.24
C CYS A 217 14.24 -11.59 6.33
N HIS A 218 13.73 -10.53 5.72
CA HIS A 218 12.29 -10.24 5.69
C HIS A 218 11.51 -11.28 4.87
N LEU A 219 12.00 -11.63 3.68
CA LEU A 219 11.42 -12.68 2.84
C LEU A 219 11.34 -14.03 3.55
N LEU A 220 12.41 -14.43 4.25
CA LEU A 220 12.43 -15.69 4.99
C LEU A 220 11.41 -15.74 6.12
N ARG A 221 11.20 -14.62 6.83
CA ARG A 221 10.15 -14.52 7.84
C ARG A 221 8.76 -14.68 7.22
N GLN A 222 8.51 -14.07 6.06
CA GLN A 222 7.22 -14.19 5.38
C GLN A 222 6.95 -15.60 4.85
N ILE A 223 7.97 -16.26 4.29
CA ILE A 223 7.86 -17.66 3.85
C ILE A 223 7.57 -18.57 5.05
N GLN A 224 8.24 -18.33 6.18
CA GLN A 224 7.99 -19.10 7.41
C GLN A 224 6.55 -18.91 7.90
N VAL A 225 6.05 -17.68 7.96
CA VAL A 225 4.65 -17.39 8.33
C VAL A 225 3.66 -18.07 7.39
N TYR A 226 3.90 -18.02 6.07
CA TYR A 226 3.05 -18.70 5.10
C TYR A 226 3.03 -20.22 5.30
N LEU A 227 4.19 -20.83 5.55
CA LEU A 227 4.30 -22.27 5.84
C LEU A 227 3.60 -22.63 7.16
N ASP A 228 3.78 -21.82 8.21
CA ASP A 228 3.12 -22.03 9.49
C ASP A 228 1.58 -21.99 9.38
N GLU A 229 1.06 -21.13 8.51
CA GLU A 229 -0.40 -20.97 8.29
C GLU A 229 -1.00 -22.02 7.36
N ASN A 230 -0.24 -22.50 6.36
CA ASN A 230 -0.77 -23.34 5.28
C ASN A 230 -0.30 -24.79 5.32
N SER A 231 0.66 -25.14 6.19
CA SER A 231 1.17 -26.49 6.32
C SER A 231 1.33 -26.89 7.78
N ALA A 232 0.41 -27.73 8.26
CA ALA A 232 0.30 -28.15 9.66
C ALA A 232 1.52 -28.91 10.23
N ASN A 233 2.50 -29.26 9.38
CA ASN A 233 3.66 -30.06 9.75
C ASN A 233 5.01 -29.34 9.58
N ILE A 234 5.03 -28.05 9.18
CA ILE A 234 6.26 -27.33 8.85
C ILE A 234 6.35 -26.08 9.71
N HIS A 235 6.77 -26.26 10.96
CA HIS A 235 7.01 -25.17 11.89
C HIS A 235 8.51 -24.94 12.11
N GLY A 236 8.95 -23.68 11.99
CA GLY A 236 10.34 -23.28 12.27
C GLY A 236 11.40 -23.81 11.28
N LEU A 237 11.01 -24.02 10.01
CA LEU A 237 11.90 -24.47 8.94
C LEU A 237 13.01 -23.44 8.64
N LEU A 238 12.71 -22.16 8.77
CA LEU A 238 13.64 -21.07 8.49
C LEU A 238 14.08 -20.41 9.80
N PRO A 239 15.39 -20.14 9.99
CA PRO A 239 15.87 -19.42 11.16
C PRO A 239 15.40 -17.95 11.09
N THR A 240 14.71 -17.46 12.13
CA THR A 240 14.06 -16.12 12.11
C THR A 240 14.64 -15.08 13.09
N ARG A 241 15.65 -15.45 13.91
CA ARG A 241 16.24 -14.55 14.93
C ARG A 241 17.68 -14.09 14.65
N ASP A 242 17.86 -12.79 14.93
CA ASP A 242 19.03 -11.92 15.12
C ASP A 242 20.44 -12.47 14.83
N PHE A 243 21.00 -12.08 13.68
CA PHE A 243 22.44 -12.15 13.43
C PHE A 243 22.88 -10.99 12.52
N ASP A 244 23.35 -9.90 13.12
CA ASP A 244 23.85 -8.72 12.40
C ASP A 244 25.34 -8.80 12.00
N ASP A 245 26.08 -9.83 12.44
CA ASP A 245 27.51 -9.96 12.13
C ASP A 245 27.77 -10.63 10.76
N ALA A 246 28.67 -10.05 9.95
CA ALA A 246 28.98 -10.45 8.57
C ALA A 246 29.46 -11.91 8.46
N SER A 247 30.16 -12.41 9.49
CA SER A 247 30.63 -13.81 9.57
C SER A 247 29.47 -14.81 9.73
N ASN A 248 28.36 -14.38 10.31
CA ASN A 248 27.17 -15.20 10.55
C ASN A 248 26.21 -15.21 9.36
N LYS A 249 26.29 -14.22 8.45
CA LYS A 249 25.41 -14.10 7.27
C LYS A 249 25.58 -15.27 6.28
N LEU A 250 26.81 -15.65 5.98
CA LEU A 250 27.10 -16.79 5.08
C LEU A 250 26.70 -18.13 5.70
N GLY A 251 26.90 -18.30 7.01
CA GLY A 251 26.47 -19.50 7.74
C GLY A 251 24.95 -19.64 7.77
N PHE A 252 24.25 -18.53 7.99
CA PHE A 252 22.79 -18.47 7.96
C PHE A 252 22.22 -18.74 6.56
N ALA A 253 22.81 -18.16 5.52
CA ALA A 253 22.39 -18.41 4.13
C ALA A 253 22.61 -19.88 3.72
N LYS A 254 23.74 -20.49 4.10
CA LYS A 254 24.02 -21.90 3.86
C LYS A 254 23.07 -22.83 4.63
N SER A 255 22.79 -22.52 5.90
CA SER A 255 21.84 -23.27 6.72
C SER A 255 20.42 -23.20 6.15
N THR A 256 20.00 -22.00 5.72
CA THR A 256 18.70 -21.78 5.07
C THR A 256 18.59 -22.55 3.76
N LEU A 257 19.62 -22.49 2.91
CA LEU A 257 19.65 -23.22 1.64
C LEU A 257 19.58 -24.74 1.88
N GLY A 258 20.36 -25.28 2.81
CA GLY A 258 20.33 -26.71 3.13
C GLY A 258 18.95 -27.18 3.61
N ARG A 259 18.27 -26.40 4.46
CA ARG A 259 16.91 -26.74 4.92
C ARG A 259 15.87 -26.69 3.80
N LEU A 260 16.05 -25.80 2.81
CA LEU A 260 15.19 -25.73 1.62
C LEU A 260 15.47 -26.88 0.65
N GLU A 261 16.72 -27.29 0.48
CA GLU A 261 17.10 -28.46 -0.33
C GLU A 261 16.57 -29.77 0.27
N ASP A 262 16.69 -29.94 1.59
CA ASP A 262 16.13 -31.08 2.32
C ASP A 262 14.61 -31.14 2.18
N PHE A 263 13.94 -29.98 2.31
CA PHE A 263 12.50 -29.88 2.14
C PHE A 263 12.05 -30.16 0.69
N SER A 264 12.78 -29.65 -0.31
CA SER A 264 12.52 -29.95 -1.72
C SER A 264 12.68 -31.44 -2.02
N THR A 265 13.64 -32.10 -1.38
CA THR A 265 13.87 -33.54 -1.53
C THR A 265 12.72 -34.33 -0.91
N GLN A 266 12.25 -33.94 0.29
CA GLN A 266 11.09 -34.55 0.95
C GLN A 266 9.81 -34.43 0.10
N LEU A 267 9.57 -33.28 -0.52
CA LEU A 267 8.46 -33.06 -1.45
C LEU A 267 8.56 -33.89 -2.74
N SER A 268 9.78 -34.23 -3.17
CA SER A 268 10.01 -35.01 -4.39
C SER A 268 9.89 -36.53 -4.14
N THR A 269 9.90 -36.96 -2.88
CA THR A 269 9.76 -38.35 -2.46
C THR A 269 8.39 -38.71 -1.87
N ALA A 270 7.50 -37.73 -1.71
CA ALA A 270 6.11 -37.89 -1.25
C ALA A 270 5.15 -37.98 -2.46
#